data_AF-Q5PY18-F1
#
_entry.id   AF-Q5PY18-F1
#
_cell.length_a   1.000
_cell.length_b   1.000
_cell.length_c   1.000
_cell.angle_alpha   90.00
_cell.angle_beta   90.00
_cell.angle_gamma   90.00
#
_symmetry.space_group_name_H-M   'P 1'
#
loop_
_entity.id
_entity.type
_entity.pdbx_description
1 polymer ?
#
loop_
_entity_poly.entity_id
_entity_poly.type
_entity_poly.pdbx_seq_one_letter_code
_entity_poly.pdbx_strand_id
1 'polypeptide(L)' 'MHATSQYMWGVQDTDLVLRKALFSTLKETDTRNFKFRWQLESLKSQEFVETGLCYDTRNWNDEWDNLIKMASTDTPM' A
#
# COMPACT_ATOMS: atom_id res chain seq x y z
N MET A 1 -5.52 8.69 -6.64
CA MET A 1 -4.79 9.16 -7.84
C MET A 1 -5.43 10.38 -8.47
N HIS A 2 -6.73 10.38 -8.80
CA HIS A 2 -7.40 11.57 -9.36
C HIS A 2 -7.21 12.83 -8.51
N ALA A 3 -7.44 12.78 -7.19
CA ALA A 3 -7.26 13.94 -6.31
C ALA A 3 -5.82 14.51 -6.34
N THR A 4 -4.81 13.64 -6.28
CA THR A 4 -3.38 14.03 -6.38
C THR A 4 -3.09 14.70 -7.72
N SER A 5 -3.52 14.10 -8.82
CA SER A 5 -3.32 14.66 -10.16
C SER A 5 -4.04 16.00 -10.35
N GLN A 6 -5.27 16.12 -9.86
CA GLN A 6 -6.05 17.36 -9.92
C GLN A 6 -5.38 18.47 -9.14
N TYR A 7 -4.83 18.16 -7.96
CA TYR A 7 -4.13 19.14 -7.14
C TYR A 7 -2.83 19.62 -7.79
N MET A 8 -2.04 18.71 -8.37
CA MET A 8 -0.74 19.05 -8.94
C MET A 8 -0.81 19.67 -10.34
N TRP A 9 -1.72 19.18 -11.20
CA TRP A 9 -1.76 19.52 -12.62
C TRP A 9 -3.13 19.99 -13.12
N GLY A 10 -4.14 20.07 -12.26
CA GLY A 10 -5.50 20.47 -12.66
C GLY A 10 -6.27 19.44 -13.47
N VAL A 11 -5.71 18.24 -13.67
CA VAL A 11 -6.32 17.16 -14.48
C VAL A 11 -6.43 15.87 -13.68
N GLN A 12 -7.42 15.04 -13.97
CA GLN A 12 -7.58 13.73 -13.33
C GLN A 12 -6.62 12.70 -13.96
N ASP A 13 -6.18 11.71 -13.16
CA ASP A 13 -5.39 10.56 -13.62
C ASP A 13 -6.22 9.55 -14.45
N THR A 14 -6.87 10.00 -15.52
CA THR A 14 -7.76 9.16 -16.35
C THR A 14 -7.00 8.10 -17.15
N ASP A 15 -5.77 8.42 -17.57
CA ASP A 15 -4.90 7.50 -18.32
C ASP A 15 -4.14 6.52 -17.41
N LEU A 16 -4.41 6.59 -16.09
CA LEU A 16 -3.83 5.76 -15.03
C LEU A 16 -2.30 5.86 -14.94
N VAL A 17 -1.72 6.99 -15.33
CA VAL A 17 -0.26 7.20 -15.34
C VAL A 17 0.28 7.09 -13.91
N LEU A 18 -0.32 7.80 -12.96
CA LEU A 18 0.13 7.75 -11.55
C LEU A 18 -0.16 6.39 -10.92
N ARG A 19 -1.32 5.80 -11.25
CA ARG A 19 -1.69 4.46 -10.78
C ARG A 19 -0.70 3.39 -11.25
N LYS A 20 -0.34 3.38 -12.53
CA LYS A 20 0.65 2.46 -13.11
C LYS A 20 2.04 2.68 -12.54
N ALA A 21 2.46 3.94 -12.36
CA ALA A 21 3.74 4.27 -11.74
C ALA A 21 3.84 3.75 -10.30
N LEU A 22 2.77 3.90 -9.50
CA LEU A 22 2.71 3.33 -8.15
C LEU A 22 2.84 1.80 -8.19
N PHE A 23 2.06 1.14 -9.04
CA PHE A 23 2.07 -0.33 -9.13
C PHE A 23 3.44 -0.88 -9.58
N SER A 24 4.01 -0.33 -10.66
CA SER A 24 5.34 -0.73 -11.15
C SER A 24 6.41 -0.50 -10.08
N THR A 25 6.39 0.64 -9.38
CA THR A 25 7.31 0.88 -8.25
C THR A 25 7.18 -0.21 -7.18
N LEU A 26 5.95 -0.54 -6.77
CA LEU A 26 5.72 -1.56 -5.75
C LEU A 26 6.04 -2.99 -6.20
N LYS A 27 5.99 -3.28 -7.51
CA LYS A 27 6.19 -4.62 -8.06
C LYS A 27 7.62 -4.91 -8.49
N GLU A 28 8.32 -3.91 -9.03
CA GLU A 28 9.57 -4.10 -9.77
C GLU A 28 10.80 -3.56 -9.03
N THR A 29 10.60 -2.73 -7.99
CA THR A 29 11.71 -2.14 -7.22
C THR A 29 11.89 -2.80 -5.86
N ASP A 30 13.00 -2.49 -5.18
CA ASP A 30 13.23 -2.96 -3.81
C ASP A 30 12.30 -2.24 -2.82
N THR A 31 11.25 -2.94 -2.39
CA THR A 31 10.26 -2.41 -1.44
C THR A 31 10.51 -2.76 0.01
N ARG A 32 11.68 -3.33 0.37
CA ARG A 32 11.96 -3.77 1.75
C ARG A 32 11.75 -2.67 2.79
N ASN A 33 12.16 -1.43 2.48
CA ASN A 33 11.96 -0.30 3.40
C ASN A 33 10.48 0.12 3.51
N PHE A 34 9.74 0.13 2.40
CA PHE A 34 8.30 0.42 2.42
C PHE A 34 7.53 -0.62 3.22
N LYS A 35 7.81 -1.90 2.99
CA LYS A 35 7.21 -3.02 3.74
C LYS A 35 7.50 -2.90 5.23
N PHE A 36 8.76 -2.68 5.61
CA PHE A 36 9.14 -2.51 7.01
C PHE A 36 8.40 -1.35 7.69
N ARG A 37 8.31 -0.18 7.04
CA ARG A 37 7.56 0.97 7.58
C ARG A 37 6.07 0.67 7.74
N TRP A 38 5.48 0.01 6.74
CA TRP A 38 4.08 -0.40 6.78
C TRP A 38 3.81 -1.41 7.90
N GLN A 39 4.70 -2.38 8.12
CA GLN A 39 4.59 -3.35 9.22
C GLN A 39 4.59 -2.67 10.58
N LEU A 40 5.55 -1.76 10.81
CA LEU A 40 5.64 -1.00 12.05
C LEU A 40 4.37 -0.18 12.31
N GLU A 41 3.84 0.50 11.30
CA GLU A 41 2.62 1.29 11.44
C GLU A 41 1.40 0.40 11.69
N SER A 42 1.33 -0.75 11.01
CA SER A 42 0.26 -1.74 11.21
C SER A 42 0.23 -2.30 12.63
N LEU A 43 1.41 -2.58 13.20
CA LEU A 43 1.53 -3.02 14.59
C LEU A 43 1.13 -1.92 15.59
N LYS A 44 1.57 -0.67 15.38
CA LYS A 44 1.19 0.47 16.23
C LYS A 44 -0.32 0.69 16.27
N SER A 45 -0.99 0.56 15.12
CA SER A 45 -2.44 0.74 15.03
C SER A 45 -3.26 -0.31 15.82
N GLN A 46 -2.59 -1.33 16.35
CA GLN A 46 -3.20 -2.50 16.99
C GLN A 46 -2.69 -2.78 18.39
N GLU A 47 -1.90 -1.87 18.96
CA GLU A 47 -1.65 -1.91 20.40
C GLU A 47 -3.00 -1.87 21.13
N PHE A 48 -3.42 -3.04 21.63
CA PHE A 48 -4.48 -3.13 22.62
C PHE A 48 -3.99 -2.34 23.84
N VAL A 49 -4.60 -1.16 24.03
CA VAL A 49 -4.22 -0.14 25.02
C VAL A 49 -4.14 -0.69 26.46
N GLU A 50 -4.74 -1.86 26.74
CA GLU A 50 -4.83 -2.42 28.09
C GLU A 50 -3.88 -3.58 28.41
N THR A 51 -3.20 -4.24 27.45
CA THR A 51 -2.40 -5.46 27.77
C THR A 51 -0.96 -5.47 27.27
N GLY A 52 -0.57 -4.57 26.35
CA GLY A 52 0.80 -4.54 25.78
C GLY A 52 1.22 -5.80 25.02
N LEU A 53 0.34 -6.80 24.88
CA LEU A 53 0.57 -8.04 24.16
C LEU A 53 0.05 -7.89 22.72
N CYS A 54 0.98 -7.73 21.78
CA CYS A 54 0.68 -7.79 20.36
C CYS A 54 0.89 -9.23 19.87
N TYR A 55 -0.20 -9.98 19.71
CA TYR A 55 -0.16 -11.28 19.03
C TYR A 55 -0.21 -11.05 17.53
N ASP A 56 0.93 -11.23 16.86
CA ASP A 56 1.02 -11.12 15.42
C ASP A 56 0.95 -12.51 14.77
N THR A 57 -0.25 -12.90 14.34
CA THR A 57 -0.49 -14.13 13.57
C THR A 57 -0.49 -13.87 12.06
N ARG A 58 -0.08 -12.68 11.61
CA ARG A 58 -0.23 -12.30 10.21
C ARG A 58 0.83 -12.93 9.34
N ASN A 59 0.38 -13.31 8.15
CA ASN A 59 1.30 -13.53 7.05
C ASN A 59 1.62 -12.19 6.38
N TRP A 60 2.70 -11.56 6.82
CA TRP A 60 3.20 -10.31 6.25
C TRP A 60 3.54 -10.37 4.75
N ASN A 61 3.80 -11.56 4.20
CA ASN A 61 4.02 -11.71 2.77
C ASN A 61 2.70 -11.63 2.01
N ASP A 62 1.70 -12.41 2.43
CA ASP A 62 0.39 -12.42 1.77
C ASP A 62 -0.30 -11.06 1.84
N GLU A 63 -0.25 -10.39 2.99
CA GLU A 63 -0.83 -9.05 3.14
C GLU A 63 -0.13 -8.01 2.26
N TRP A 64 1.20 -8.09 2.17
CA TRP A 64 1.97 -7.21 1.31
C TRP A 64 1.68 -7.47 -0.18
N ASP A 65 1.57 -8.74 -0.59
CA ASP A 65 1.22 -9.11 -1.96
C ASP A 65 -0.21 -8.66 -2.31
N ASN A 66 -1.14 -8.74 -1.36
CA ASN A 66 -2.49 -8.20 -1.52
C ASN A 66 -2.47 -6.68 -1.68
N LEU A 67 -1.64 -5.95 -0.93
CA LEU A 67 -1.47 -4.50 -1.09
C LEU A 67 -0.93 -4.13 -2.49
N ILE A 68 0.05 -4.89 -2.99
CA ILE A 68 0.56 -4.72 -4.35
C ILE A 68 -0.55 -4.99 -5.37
N LYS A 69 -1.32 -6.07 -5.20
CA LYS A 69 -2.46 -6.39 -6.09
C LYS A 69 -3.52 -5.29 -6.07
N MET A 70 -3.85 -4.76 -4.90
CA MET A 70 -4.75 -3.60 -4.75
C MET A 70 -4.18 -2.32 -5.35
N ALA A 71 -2.90 -2.27 -5.74
CA ALA A 71 -2.31 -1.18 -6.50
C ALA A 71 -2.40 -1.38 -8.02
N SER A 72 -2.74 -2.59 -8.51
CA SER A 72 -2.81 -2.87 -9.94
C SER A 72 -3.99 -2.14 -10.62
N THR A 73 -3.97 -2.08 -11.94
CA THR A 73 -5.08 -1.57 -12.77
C THR A 73 -6.02 -2.68 -13.24
N ASP A 74 -5.85 -3.90 -12.74
CA ASP A 74 -6.70 -5.02 -13.12
C ASP A 74 -8.10 -4.82 -12.54
N THR A 75 -9.12 -5.11 -13.34
CA THR A 75 -10.49 -5.19 -12.84
C THR A 75 -10.61 -6.39 -11.90
N PRO A 76 -11.18 -6.23 -10.68
CA PRO A 76 -11.57 -7.37 -9.88
C PRO A 76 -12.64 -8.14 -10.66
N MET A 77 -12.34 -9.40 -10.99
CA MET A 77 -13.28 -10.35 -11.61
C MET A 77 -14.46 -10.63 -10.69
#